data_AF-A0A7S2G8S9-F1
#
_entry.id   AF-A0A7S2G8S9-F1
#
_cell.length_a   1.000
_cell.length_b   1.000
_cell.length_c   1.000
_cell.angle_alpha   90.00
_cell.angle_beta   90.00
_cell.angle_gamma   90.00
#
_symmetry.space_group_name_H-M   'P 1'
#
loop_
_entity.id
_entity.type
_entity.pdbx_description
1 polymer ?
#
loop_
_entity_poly.entity_id
_entity_poly.type
_entity_poly.pdbx_seq_one_letter_code
_entity_poly.pdbx_strand_id
1 'polypeptide(L)'
;PVRLVLVEPEPAHKETLNKAHERLFLNPQQVTVISAAMNKSCSEEVVQYTFSQKMFDDFLSAEPLSVQKGVASALKSWRSFDKTRLIAPLIGLSQVASYSTGEGSSETFGFFHQIVVPWVKRIYQAGNYSEYVVEERIPCLNAPALMKEAKLEPSDIVMLTVDAEGFDIPILEAFVGMPGFKPTLQRWEGYLKKVGDQLNPGDVVTWFRSQDYKMGETGHSHSKDVVAYFGPSV
;
A
#
# COMPACT_ATOMS: atom_id res chain seq x y z
N PRO A 1 8.88 -17.37 -19.06
CA PRO A 1 8.48 -15.94 -19.20
C PRO A 1 8.00 -15.41 -17.85
N VAL A 2 8.22 -14.12 -17.57
CA VAL A 2 7.67 -13.45 -16.36
C VAL A 2 6.14 -13.56 -16.38
N ARG A 3 5.54 -13.86 -15.22
CA ARG A 3 4.09 -13.98 -15.02
C ARG A 3 3.58 -13.05 -13.93
N LEU A 4 4.45 -12.66 -13.00
CA LEU A 4 4.13 -11.77 -11.89
C LEU A 4 5.28 -10.79 -11.66
N VAL A 5 4.94 -9.52 -11.59
CA VAL A 5 5.83 -8.46 -11.13
C VAL A 5 5.25 -7.90 -9.84
N LEU A 6 6.05 -7.90 -8.77
CA LEU A 6 5.72 -7.29 -7.49
C LEU A 6 6.62 -6.07 -7.32
N VAL A 7 6.03 -4.92 -7.08
CA VAL A 7 6.77 -3.68 -6.84
C VAL A 7 6.52 -3.30 -5.39
N GLU A 8 7.59 -3.23 -4.61
CA GLU A 8 7.52 -3.02 -3.16
C GLU A 8 8.69 -2.11 -2.74
N PRO A 9 8.42 -0.90 -2.22
CA PRO A 9 9.49 0.01 -1.79
C PRO A 9 10.35 -0.52 -0.63
N GLU A 10 9.82 -1.38 0.24
CA GLU A 10 10.52 -1.90 1.43
C GLU A 10 11.42 -3.11 1.09
N PRO A 11 12.76 -2.99 1.17
CA PRO A 11 13.66 -4.12 0.94
C PRO A 11 13.44 -5.31 1.88
N ALA A 12 13.00 -5.08 3.12
CA ALA A 12 12.76 -6.16 4.09
C ALA A 12 11.64 -7.12 3.65
N HIS A 13 10.71 -6.68 2.80
CA HIS A 13 9.64 -7.53 2.27
C HIS A 13 10.09 -8.40 1.11
N LYS A 14 11.23 -8.08 0.48
CA LYS A 14 11.69 -8.75 -0.75
C LYS A 14 11.83 -10.27 -0.59
N GLU A 15 12.37 -10.76 0.53
CA GLU A 15 12.52 -12.21 0.73
C GLU A 15 11.15 -12.91 0.83
N THR A 16 10.21 -12.32 1.57
CA THR A 16 8.86 -12.86 1.70
C THR A 16 8.10 -12.82 0.37
N LEU A 17 8.23 -11.73 -0.38
CA LEU A 17 7.58 -11.57 -1.68
C LEU A 17 8.16 -12.51 -2.73
N ASN A 18 9.46 -12.82 -2.66
CA ASN A 18 10.06 -13.83 -3.53
C ASN A 18 9.40 -15.21 -3.32
N LYS A 19 8.93 -15.53 -2.11
CA LYS A 19 8.20 -16.79 -1.82
C LYS A 19 6.77 -16.80 -2.36
N ALA A 20 6.28 -15.71 -2.98
CA ALA A 20 4.96 -15.68 -3.60
C ALA A 20 4.78 -16.77 -4.68
N HIS A 21 5.88 -17.20 -5.32
CA HIS A 21 5.83 -18.26 -6.32
C HIS A 21 5.28 -19.59 -5.75
N GLU A 22 5.56 -19.89 -4.47
CA GLU A 22 5.09 -21.12 -3.82
C GLU A 22 3.57 -21.11 -3.64
N ARG A 23 3.03 -19.96 -3.23
CA ARG A 23 1.59 -19.78 -2.95
C ARG A 23 0.75 -19.72 -4.22
N LEU A 24 1.35 -19.26 -5.32
CA LEU A 24 0.69 -19.06 -6.60
C LEU A 24 0.99 -20.16 -7.62
N PHE A 25 1.68 -21.23 -7.21
CA PHE A 25 2.08 -22.34 -8.07
C PHE A 25 2.85 -21.89 -9.33
N LEU A 26 3.74 -20.91 -9.16
CA LEU A 26 4.62 -20.38 -10.19
C LEU A 26 6.05 -20.90 -9.99
N ASN A 27 6.82 -20.98 -11.08
CA ASN A 27 8.27 -21.17 -10.97
C ASN A 27 8.93 -19.87 -10.47
N PRO A 28 10.04 -19.95 -9.69
CA PRO A 28 10.73 -18.75 -9.20
C PRO A 28 11.11 -17.76 -10.31
N GLN A 29 11.50 -18.25 -11.50
CA GLN A 29 11.88 -17.43 -12.65
C GLN A 29 10.69 -16.71 -13.31
N GLN A 30 9.46 -16.98 -12.88
CA GLN A 30 8.24 -16.32 -13.36
C GLN A 30 7.81 -15.16 -12.46
N VAL A 31 8.48 -14.97 -11.31
CA VAL A 31 8.21 -13.88 -10.37
C VAL A 31 9.39 -12.91 -10.39
N THR A 32 9.10 -11.62 -10.52
CA THR A 32 10.10 -10.55 -10.44
C THR A 32 9.69 -9.60 -9.33
N VAL A 33 10.56 -9.40 -8.34
CA VAL A 33 10.35 -8.44 -7.25
C VAL A 33 11.28 -7.26 -7.46
N ILE A 34 10.70 -6.07 -7.66
CA ILE A 34 11.40 -4.82 -7.89
C ILE A 34 11.25 -3.97 -6.63
N SER A 35 12.39 -3.61 -6.03
CA SER A 35 12.43 -2.81 -4.79
C SER A 35 12.49 -1.33 -5.14
N ALA A 36 11.32 -0.72 -5.36
CA ALA A 36 11.18 0.67 -5.74
C ALA A 36 9.82 1.22 -5.33
N ALA A 37 9.76 2.54 -5.08
CA ALA A 37 8.52 3.29 -5.11
C ALA A 37 8.01 3.46 -6.54
N MET A 38 6.72 3.78 -6.67
CA MET A 38 6.14 4.19 -7.94
C MET A 38 5.42 5.53 -7.82
N ASN A 39 5.58 6.36 -8.85
CA ASN A 39 4.83 7.59 -9.02
C ASN A 39 4.82 7.99 -10.51
N LYS A 40 3.86 8.82 -10.92
CA LYS A 40 3.79 9.41 -12.26
C LYS A 40 5.06 10.19 -12.62
N SER A 41 5.59 10.91 -11.64
CA SER A 41 6.73 11.82 -11.80
C SER A 41 7.86 11.44 -10.83
N CYS A 42 8.54 10.34 -11.12
CA CYS A 42 9.75 9.95 -10.38
C CYS A 42 11.00 10.65 -10.94
N SER A 43 11.91 11.04 -10.04
CA SER A 43 13.17 11.74 -10.33
C SER A 43 14.41 10.93 -9.93
N GLU A 44 14.39 9.60 -10.13
CA GLU A 44 15.36 8.59 -9.65
C GLU A 44 15.12 8.08 -8.23
N GLU A 45 14.95 8.96 -7.25
CA GLU A 45 14.68 8.60 -5.85
C GLU A 45 13.49 9.37 -5.27
N VAL A 46 12.87 8.80 -4.23
CA VAL A 46 11.88 9.46 -3.38
C VAL A 46 12.23 9.25 -1.91
N VAL A 47 11.83 10.21 -1.07
CA VAL A 47 11.96 10.09 0.39
C VAL A 47 10.75 9.33 0.92
N GLN A 48 11.00 8.19 1.56
CA GLN A 48 10.04 7.46 2.36
C GLN A 48 10.32 7.76 3.84
N TYR A 49 9.26 8.01 4.60
CA TYR A 49 9.32 8.24 6.04
C TYR A 49 8.91 6.96 6.77
N THR A 50 9.64 6.63 7.84
CA THR A 50 9.35 5.52 8.75
C THR A 50 9.70 5.90 10.20
N PHE A 51 9.36 5.05 11.16
CA PHE A 51 9.79 5.21 12.54
C PHE A 51 11.14 4.53 12.80
N SER A 52 12.06 5.27 13.41
CA SER A 52 13.39 4.80 13.80
C SER A 52 13.33 3.66 14.83
N GLN A 53 14.37 2.81 14.84
CA GLN A 53 14.58 1.81 15.89
C GLN A 53 14.60 2.45 17.30
N LYS A 54 15.13 3.68 17.41
CA LYS A 54 15.17 4.45 18.66
C LYS A 54 13.79 4.63 19.31
N MET A 55 12.72 4.80 18.52
CA MET A 55 11.36 4.88 19.07
C MET A 55 11.01 3.60 19.85
N PHE A 56 11.32 2.45 19.28
CA PHE A 56 11.00 1.17 19.88
C PHE A 56 11.89 0.91 21.10
N ASP A 57 13.14 1.33 21.06
CA ASP A 57 14.05 1.21 22.20
C ASP A 57 13.60 2.09 23.38
N ASP A 58 13.21 3.34 23.10
CA ASP A 58 12.76 4.30 24.11
C ASP A 58 11.44 3.88 24.76
N PHE A 59 10.49 3.34 24.00
CA PHE A 59 9.15 3.03 24.50
C PHE A 59 8.95 1.58 24.92
N LEU A 60 9.64 0.61 24.29
CA LEU A 60 9.32 -0.81 24.45
C LEU A 60 10.40 -1.63 25.14
N SER A 61 11.61 -1.10 25.38
CA SER A 61 12.73 -1.89 25.92
C SER A 61 12.45 -2.57 27.27
N ALA A 62 11.60 -1.97 28.10
CA ALA A 62 11.21 -2.50 29.41
C ALA A 62 10.01 -3.49 29.36
N GLU A 63 9.40 -3.68 28.20
CA GLU A 63 8.14 -4.42 28.07
C GLU A 63 8.36 -5.91 27.78
N PRO A 64 7.37 -6.78 28.02
CA PRO A 64 7.44 -8.18 27.62
C PRO A 64 7.72 -8.33 26.12
N LEU A 65 8.55 -9.31 25.74
CA LEU A 65 8.94 -9.53 24.34
C LEU A 65 7.75 -9.68 23.37
N SER A 66 6.63 -10.25 23.84
CA SER A 66 5.39 -10.35 23.05
C SER A 66 4.79 -8.98 22.72
N VAL A 67 4.80 -8.04 23.66
CA VAL A 67 4.36 -6.66 23.46
C VAL A 67 5.34 -5.94 22.55
N GLN A 68 6.64 -6.08 22.78
CA GLN A 68 7.67 -5.47 21.93
C GLN A 68 7.51 -5.89 20.47
N LYS A 69 7.46 -7.20 20.21
CA LYS A 69 7.26 -7.76 18.87
C LYS A 69 5.94 -7.34 18.26
N GLY A 70 4.89 -7.32 19.08
CA GLY A 70 3.55 -6.95 18.69
C GLY A 70 3.43 -5.51 18.18
N VAL A 71 3.89 -4.55 18.98
CA VAL A 71 3.89 -3.12 18.63
C VAL A 71 4.87 -2.85 17.50
N ALA A 72 6.08 -3.43 17.56
CA ALA A 72 7.07 -3.26 16.50
C ALA A 72 6.55 -3.81 15.16
N SER A 73 5.92 -4.98 15.15
CA SER A 73 5.34 -5.55 13.92
C SER A 73 4.24 -4.67 13.33
N ALA A 74 3.47 -3.97 14.16
CA ALA A 74 2.38 -3.11 13.69
C ALA A 74 2.88 -1.75 13.20
N LEU A 75 3.84 -1.12 13.91
CA LEU A 75 4.30 0.23 13.59
C LEU A 75 5.47 0.26 12.62
N LYS A 76 6.33 -0.78 12.56
CA LYS A 76 7.43 -0.83 11.57
C LYS A 76 6.95 -0.98 10.14
N SER A 77 5.75 -1.51 9.93
CA SER A 77 5.14 -1.57 8.61
C SER A 77 4.56 -0.22 8.17
N TRP A 78 4.39 0.75 9.09
CA TRP A 78 3.88 2.07 8.73
C TRP A 78 4.96 2.87 8.05
N ARG A 79 4.69 3.20 6.80
CA ARG A 79 5.58 3.95 5.92
C ARG A 79 4.74 4.91 5.10
N SER A 80 5.31 6.05 4.74
CA SER A 80 4.64 6.99 3.84
C SER A 80 5.63 7.83 3.06
N PHE A 81 5.27 8.29 1.86
CA PHE A 81 6.02 9.32 1.13
C PHE A 81 5.67 10.74 1.61
N ASP A 82 4.75 10.88 2.56
CA ASP A 82 4.38 12.12 3.23
C ASP A 82 4.52 11.96 4.74
N LYS A 83 5.43 12.74 5.33
CA LYS A 83 5.70 12.73 6.78
C LYS A 83 4.42 12.97 7.60
N THR A 84 3.53 13.82 7.14
CA THR A 84 2.25 14.12 7.81
C THR A 84 1.33 12.91 7.78
N ARG A 85 1.29 12.18 6.65
CA ARG A 85 0.49 10.95 6.53
C ARG A 85 1.03 9.81 7.39
N LEU A 86 2.34 9.71 7.58
CA LEU A 86 2.92 8.74 8.53
C LEU A 86 2.47 9.03 9.98
N ILE A 87 2.42 10.32 10.35
CA ILE A 87 2.09 10.76 11.71
C ILE A 87 0.58 10.74 11.97
N ALA A 88 -0.25 11.02 10.97
CA ALA A 88 -1.71 11.17 11.13
C ALA A 88 -2.39 9.97 11.82
N PRO A 89 -2.04 8.70 11.52
CA PRO A 89 -2.56 7.55 12.27
C PRO A 89 -2.22 7.58 13.77
N LEU A 90 -1.06 8.11 14.18
CA LEU A 90 -0.76 8.26 15.61
C LEU A 90 -1.76 9.20 16.29
N ILE A 91 -2.07 10.33 15.63
CA ILE A 91 -3.04 11.30 16.12
C ILE A 91 -4.43 10.66 16.18
N GLY A 92 -4.88 10.05 15.08
CA GLY A 92 -6.21 9.43 14.99
C GLY A 92 -6.40 8.34 16.03
N LEU A 93 -5.46 7.40 16.14
CA LEU A 93 -5.54 6.28 17.09
C LEU A 93 -5.32 6.72 18.54
N SER A 94 -4.64 7.85 18.79
CA SER A 94 -4.55 8.41 20.14
C SER A 94 -5.91 8.82 20.71
N GLN A 95 -6.87 9.13 19.85
CA GLN A 95 -8.23 9.54 20.19
C GLN A 95 -9.21 8.36 20.27
N VAL A 96 -8.85 7.19 19.71
CA VAL A 96 -9.70 6.00 19.72
C VAL A 96 -9.77 5.42 21.13
N ALA A 97 -10.98 5.10 21.62
CA ALA A 97 -11.13 4.41 22.89
C ALA A 97 -10.39 3.05 22.87
N SER A 98 -9.64 2.76 23.92
CA SER A 98 -9.04 1.43 24.07
C SER A 98 -10.14 0.47 24.51
N TYR A 99 -10.46 -0.52 23.68
CA TYR A 99 -11.50 -1.49 24.01
C TYR A 99 -10.86 -2.69 24.71
N SER A 100 -11.30 -2.97 25.94
CA SER A 100 -11.23 -4.33 26.47
C SER A 100 -12.30 -5.12 25.71
N THR A 101 -11.90 -6.00 24.80
CA THR A 101 -12.80 -6.73 23.90
C THR A 101 -14.00 -7.32 24.66
N GLY A 102 -15.22 -6.95 24.27
CA GLY A 102 -16.38 -7.81 24.44
C GLY A 102 -16.35 -8.92 23.38
N GLU A 103 -17.04 -10.03 23.66
CA GLU A 103 -17.16 -11.19 22.78
C GLU A 103 -17.49 -10.78 21.32
N GLY A 104 -16.65 -11.16 20.35
CA GLY A 104 -16.97 -11.06 18.92
C GLY A 104 -15.98 -10.33 18.01
N SER A 105 -14.90 -9.72 18.50
CA SER A 105 -13.85 -9.17 17.61
C SER A 105 -12.92 -10.27 17.10
N SER A 106 -12.47 -10.19 15.84
CA SER A 106 -11.39 -11.05 15.34
C SER A 106 -10.13 -10.91 16.21
N GLU A 107 -9.36 -11.99 16.35
CA GLU A 107 -8.15 -12.01 17.20
C GLU A 107 -7.18 -10.87 16.84
N THR A 108 -7.03 -10.55 15.55
CA THR A 108 -6.19 -9.46 15.05
C THR A 108 -6.70 -8.08 15.49
N PHE A 109 -8.01 -7.86 15.43
CA PHE A 109 -8.60 -6.58 15.85
C PHE A 109 -8.48 -6.39 17.37
N GLY A 110 -8.74 -7.45 18.14
CA GLY A 110 -8.54 -7.46 19.58
C GLY A 110 -7.10 -7.13 19.96
N PHE A 111 -6.14 -7.82 19.34
CA PHE A 111 -4.72 -7.56 19.53
C PHE A 111 -4.35 -6.10 19.25
N PHE A 112 -4.81 -5.53 18.13
CA PHE A 112 -4.51 -4.15 17.76
C PHE A 112 -5.03 -3.15 18.80
N HIS A 113 -6.28 -3.30 19.26
CA HIS A 113 -6.87 -2.38 20.24
C HIS A 113 -6.34 -2.56 21.66
N GLN A 114 -5.97 -3.78 22.05
CA GLN A 114 -5.46 -4.06 23.39
C GLN A 114 -3.97 -3.76 23.53
N ILE A 115 -3.19 -3.98 22.47
CA ILE A 115 -1.73 -3.84 22.51
C ILE A 115 -1.33 -2.56 21.77
N VAL A 116 -1.61 -2.44 20.48
CA VAL A 116 -1.03 -1.36 19.65
C VAL A 116 -1.58 0.02 20.03
N VAL A 117 -2.91 0.17 20.19
CA VAL A 117 -3.54 1.48 20.47
C VAL A 117 -3.03 2.15 21.75
N PRO A 118 -2.91 1.46 22.91
CA PRO A 118 -2.30 2.04 24.11
C PRO A 118 -0.88 2.56 23.89
N TRP A 119 -0.08 1.88 23.07
CA TRP A 119 1.28 2.31 22.76
C TRP A 119 1.32 3.53 21.86
N VAL A 120 0.47 3.57 20.83
CA VAL A 120 0.30 4.76 19.99
C VAL A 120 -0.09 5.98 20.83
N LYS A 121 -1.00 5.81 21.80
CA LYS A 121 -1.35 6.88 22.76
C LYS A 121 -0.16 7.37 23.56
N ARG A 122 0.63 6.46 24.14
CA ARG A 122 1.83 6.81 24.92
C ARG A 122 2.85 7.57 24.07
N ILE A 123 3.13 7.09 22.86
CA ILE A 123 4.06 7.74 21.90
C ILE A 123 3.55 9.14 21.55
N TYR A 124 2.26 9.28 21.24
CA TYR A 124 1.69 10.58 20.91
C TYR A 124 1.73 11.56 22.10
N GLN A 125 1.36 11.09 23.31
CA GLN A 125 1.35 11.90 24.54
C GLN A 125 2.73 12.38 24.97
N ALA A 126 3.80 11.65 24.62
CA ALA A 126 5.17 12.11 24.86
C ALA A 126 5.51 13.38 24.06
N GLY A 127 4.78 13.66 22.97
CA GLY A 127 4.87 14.91 22.22
C GLY A 127 6.13 15.08 21.36
N ASN A 128 7.08 14.15 21.44
CA ASN A 128 8.34 14.16 20.70
C ASN A 128 8.37 13.16 19.53
N TYR A 129 7.21 12.65 19.10
CA TYR A 129 7.14 11.60 18.07
C TYR A 129 7.79 11.97 16.74
N SER A 130 7.88 13.26 16.41
CA SER A 130 8.54 13.75 15.20
C SER A 130 10.05 13.52 15.17
N GLU A 131 10.68 13.37 16.35
CA GLU A 131 12.12 13.06 16.50
C GLU A 131 12.42 11.60 16.12
N TYR A 132 11.40 10.75 16.13
CA TYR A 132 11.53 9.34 15.77
C TYR A 132 11.29 9.09 14.28
N VAL A 133 10.86 10.08 13.52
CA VAL A 133 10.65 9.92 12.08
C VAL A 133 11.98 10.06 11.36
N VAL A 134 12.35 9.05 10.59
CA VAL A 134 13.55 9.03 9.76
C VAL A 134 13.18 9.03 8.29
N GLU A 135 14.11 9.55 7.49
CA GLU A 135 14.02 9.62 6.04
C GLU A 135 14.86 8.51 5.41
N GLU A 136 14.24 7.71 4.55
CA GLU A 136 14.88 6.68 3.75
C GLU A 136 14.75 7.07 2.28
N ARG A 137 15.88 7.21 1.58
CA ARG A 137 15.87 7.43 0.13
C ARG A 137 15.77 6.08 -0.57
N ILE A 138 14.76 5.93 -1.41
CA ILE A 138 14.53 4.69 -2.16
C ILE A 138 14.36 4.97 -3.65
N PRO A 139 14.74 4.03 -4.53
CA PRO A 139 14.50 4.16 -5.96
C PRO A 139 13.04 4.44 -6.27
N CYS A 140 12.78 5.30 -7.24
CA CYS A 140 11.43 5.65 -7.70
C CYS A 140 11.33 5.40 -9.20
N LEU A 141 10.36 4.59 -9.61
CA LEU A 141 10.11 4.28 -11.02
C LEU A 141 8.76 4.87 -11.47
N ASN A 142 8.77 5.54 -12.62
CA ASN A 142 7.54 5.77 -13.37
C ASN A 142 7.18 4.51 -14.18
N ALA A 143 5.99 4.47 -14.80
CA ALA A 143 5.55 3.28 -15.53
C ALA A 143 6.51 2.86 -16.68
N PRO A 144 6.99 3.76 -17.57
CA PRO A 144 7.99 3.38 -18.58
C PRO A 144 9.27 2.77 -17.98
N ALA A 145 9.79 3.33 -16.90
CA ALA A 145 10.99 2.81 -16.23
C ALA A 145 10.74 1.44 -15.59
N LEU A 146 9.57 1.24 -14.98
CA LEU A 146 9.16 -0.07 -14.47
C LEU A 146 9.08 -1.11 -15.58
N MET A 147 8.45 -0.78 -16.71
CA MET A 147 8.33 -1.70 -17.85
C MET A 147 9.70 -2.13 -18.38
N LYS A 148 10.63 -1.16 -18.49
CA LYS A 148 12.01 -1.42 -18.86
C LYS A 148 12.74 -2.33 -17.86
N GLU A 149 12.61 -2.06 -16.56
CA GLU A 149 13.22 -2.86 -15.49
C GLU A 149 12.66 -4.30 -15.46
N ALA A 150 11.36 -4.43 -15.64
CA ALA A 150 10.67 -5.72 -15.70
C ALA A 150 10.88 -6.47 -17.03
N LYS A 151 11.45 -5.81 -18.04
CA LYS A 151 11.62 -6.31 -19.42
C LYS A 151 10.27 -6.74 -20.03
N LEU A 152 9.27 -5.88 -19.88
CA LEU A 152 7.91 -6.08 -20.37
C LEU A 152 7.50 -4.90 -21.24
N GLU A 153 6.56 -5.13 -22.15
CA GLU A 153 5.84 -4.09 -22.87
C GLU A 153 4.48 -3.81 -22.19
N PRO A 154 3.89 -2.61 -22.33
CA PRO A 154 2.59 -2.30 -21.73
C PRO A 154 1.47 -3.28 -22.12
N SER A 155 1.55 -3.88 -23.31
CA SER A 155 0.62 -4.91 -23.80
C SER A 155 0.74 -6.27 -23.10
N ASP A 156 1.83 -6.52 -22.38
CA ASP A 156 2.02 -7.76 -21.63
C ASP A 156 1.23 -7.77 -20.31
N ILE A 157 0.76 -6.60 -19.86
CA ILE A 157 0.00 -6.48 -18.62
C ILE A 157 -1.42 -6.99 -18.85
N VAL A 158 -1.74 -8.14 -18.27
CA VAL A 158 -3.11 -8.68 -18.23
C VAL A 158 -3.89 -8.14 -17.03
N MET A 159 -3.20 -7.90 -15.92
CA MET A 159 -3.79 -7.39 -14.68
C MET A 159 -2.86 -6.38 -14.02
N LEU A 160 -3.41 -5.26 -13.55
CA LEU A 160 -2.71 -4.29 -12.71
C LEU A 160 -3.47 -4.14 -11.40
N THR A 161 -2.81 -4.43 -10.28
CA THR A 161 -3.33 -4.10 -8.95
C THR A 161 -2.43 -3.03 -8.35
N VAL A 162 -3.03 -1.97 -7.82
CA VAL A 162 -2.33 -0.94 -7.07
C VAL A 162 -2.93 -0.89 -5.67
N ASP A 163 -2.08 -0.95 -4.68
CA ASP A 163 -2.44 -0.75 -3.29
C ASP A 163 -1.26 0.00 -2.69
N ALA A 164 -1.36 1.33 -2.72
CA ALA A 164 -0.24 2.21 -2.43
C ALA A 164 -0.61 3.27 -1.37
N GLU A 165 -1.57 2.95 -0.50
CA GLU A 165 -1.96 3.73 0.67
C GLU A 165 -2.19 5.22 0.31
N GLY A 166 -2.91 5.43 -0.80
CA GLY A 166 -3.28 6.76 -1.30
C GLY A 166 -2.35 7.35 -2.36
N PHE A 167 -1.48 6.54 -2.97
CA PHE A 167 -0.71 6.86 -4.19
C PHE A 167 -1.23 6.13 -5.44
N ASP A 168 -2.36 5.46 -5.30
CA ASP A 168 -2.99 4.59 -6.30
C ASP A 168 -3.27 5.32 -7.62
N ILE A 169 -3.90 6.50 -7.54
CA ILE A 169 -4.29 7.29 -8.71
C ILE A 169 -3.06 7.81 -9.47
N PRO A 170 -2.07 8.48 -8.85
CA PRO A 170 -0.84 8.87 -9.55
C PRO A 170 -0.13 7.70 -10.24
N ILE A 171 -0.10 6.51 -9.62
CA ILE A 171 0.50 5.32 -10.23
C ILE A 171 -0.31 4.89 -11.45
N LEU A 172 -1.64 4.79 -11.35
CA LEU A 172 -2.50 4.44 -12.48
C LEU A 172 -2.40 5.43 -13.63
N GLU A 173 -2.36 6.73 -13.34
CA GLU A 173 -2.16 7.78 -14.35
C GLU A 173 -0.84 7.65 -15.10
N ALA A 174 0.17 7.02 -14.51
CA ALA A 174 1.44 6.75 -15.19
C ALA A 174 1.30 5.70 -16.29
N PHE A 175 0.36 4.76 -16.14
CA PHE A 175 0.08 3.72 -17.13
C PHE A 175 -0.97 4.14 -18.15
N VAL A 176 -1.98 4.88 -17.71
CA VAL A 176 -3.06 5.38 -18.57
C VAL A 176 -2.48 6.18 -19.74
N GLY A 177 -2.84 5.78 -20.96
CA GLY A 177 -2.37 6.41 -22.19
C GLY A 177 -1.03 5.88 -22.73
N MET A 178 -0.35 4.95 -22.04
CA MET A 178 0.79 4.25 -22.62
C MET A 178 0.32 3.40 -23.83
N PRO A 179 0.98 3.50 -25.00
CA PRO A 179 0.63 2.69 -26.17
C PRO A 179 0.65 1.19 -25.83
N GLY A 180 -0.45 0.49 -26.13
CA GLY A 180 -0.60 -0.94 -25.86
C GLY A 180 -1.05 -1.28 -24.44
N PHE A 181 -1.11 -0.32 -23.50
CA PHE A 181 -1.65 -0.58 -22.16
C PHE A 181 -3.17 -0.78 -22.23
N LYS A 182 -3.58 -2.05 -22.21
CA LYS A 182 -4.98 -2.46 -22.20
C LYS A 182 -5.19 -3.72 -21.35
N PRO A 183 -4.95 -3.65 -20.03
CA PRO A 183 -5.08 -4.84 -19.20
C PRO A 183 -6.53 -5.33 -19.12
N THR A 184 -6.75 -6.62 -18.98
CA THR A 184 -8.09 -7.21 -18.84
C THR A 184 -8.76 -6.82 -17.52
N LEU A 185 -7.97 -6.68 -16.45
CA LEU A 185 -8.45 -6.38 -15.10
C LEU A 185 -7.58 -5.35 -14.39
N GLN A 186 -8.18 -4.34 -13.77
CA GLN A 186 -7.48 -3.37 -12.93
C GLN A 186 -8.19 -3.27 -11.60
N ARG A 187 -7.42 -3.18 -10.53
CA ARG A 187 -7.91 -2.98 -9.18
C ARG A 187 -7.06 -1.95 -8.47
N TRP A 188 -7.68 -1.04 -7.73
CA TRP A 188 -6.96 -0.14 -6.86
C TRP A 188 -7.75 0.27 -5.64
N GLU A 189 -7.04 0.65 -4.58
CA GLU A 189 -7.70 1.17 -3.38
C GLU A 189 -8.37 2.51 -3.70
N GLY A 190 -9.67 2.60 -3.41
CA GLY A 190 -10.41 3.83 -3.66
C GLY A 190 -11.91 3.63 -3.56
N TYR A 191 -12.60 4.75 -3.47
CA TYR A 191 -14.05 4.77 -3.53
C TYR A 191 -14.51 5.45 -4.82
N LEU A 192 -15.57 4.92 -5.43
CA LEU A 192 -16.33 5.68 -6.40
C LEU A 192 -17.20 6.67 -5.62
N LYS A 193 -16.62 7.77 -5.10
CA LYS A 193 -17.43 8.79 -4.39
C LYS A 193 -18.41 9.41 -5.39
N LYS A 194 -19.69 9.33 -5.08
CA LYS A 194 -20.71 10.19 -5.68
C LYS A 194 -20.50 11.61 -5.17
N VAL A 195 -20.10 12.53 -6.05
CA VAL A 195 -20.22 13.97 -5.80
C VAL A 195 -21.44 14.42 -6.61
N GLY A 196 -22.64 14.32 -6.02
CA GLY A 196 -23.91 14.43 -6.75
C GLY A 196 -24.23 13.18 -7.59
N ASP A 197 -24.89 13.34 -8.75
CA ASP A 197 -25.22 12.25 -9.69
C ASP A 197 -24.03 11.79 -10.57
N GLN A 198 -22.84 12.34 -10.35
CA GLN A 198 -21.63 11.94 -11.07
C GLN A 198 -20.59 11.36 -10.11
N LEU A 199 -20.09 10.19 -10.50
CA LEU A 199 -18.92 9.57 -9.89
C LEU A 199 -17.71 10.40 -10.30
N ASN A 200 -16.93 10.97 -9.37
CA ASN A 200 -15.66 11.61 -9.71
C ASN A 200 -14.45 10.91 -9.06
N PRO A 201 -13.87 9.91 -9.76
CA PRO A 201 -12.57 9.33 -9.48
C PRO A 201 -11.49 9.86 -10.46
N GLY A 202 -11.64 11.11 -10.95
CA GLY A 202 -10.68 11.75 -11.84
C GLY A 202 -10.57 11.13 -13.24
N ASP A 203 -9.62 11.66 -14.01
CA ASP A 203 -9.38 11.33 -15.42
C ASP A 203 -9.18 9.83 -15.68
N VAL A 204 -8.72 9.05 -14.68
CA VAL A 204 -8.50 7.60 -14.78
C VAL A 204 -9.79 6.82 -15.05
N VAL A 205 -10.87 7.08 -14.31
CA VAL A 205 -12.13 6.34 -14.53
C VAL A 205 -12.83 6.78 -15.81
N THR A 206 -12.74 8.06 -16.14
CA THR A 206 -13.20 8.58 -17.45
C THR A 206 -12.43 7.91 -18.58
N TRP A 207 -11.12 7.74 -18.44
CA TRP A 207 -10.29 7.04 -19.41
C TRP A 207 -10.73 5.57 -19.56
N PHE A 208 -10.85 4.81 -18.48
CA PHE A 208 -11.30 3.40 -18.56
C PHE A 208 -12.66 3.27 -19.26
N ARG A 209 -13.64 4.12 -18.91
CA ARG A 209 -14.95 4.12 -19.59
C ARG A 209 -14.84 4.46 -21.07
N SER A 210 -13.97 5.39 -21.45
CA SER A 210 -13.73 5.72 -22.86
C SER A 210 -13.11 4.58 -23.65
N GLN A 211 -12.52 3.59 -22.96
CA GLN A 211 -11.93 2.38 -23.54
C GLN A 211 -12.86 1.16 -23.41
N ASP A 212 -14.17 1.40 -23.20
CA ASP A 212 -15.22 0.37 -23.03
C ASP A 212 -15.05 -0.55 -21.81
N TYR A 213 -14.30 -0.11 -20.78
CA TYR A 213 -14.23 -0.84 -19.53
C TYR A 213 -15.51 -0.68 -18.71
N LYS A 214 -15.86 -1.74 -18.02
CA LYS A 214 -16.91 -1.73 -17.00
C LYS A 214 -16.28 -1.49 -15.63
N MET A 215 -16.97 -0.69 -14.83
CA MET A 215 -16.50 -0.28 -13.51
C MET A 215 -17.32 -0.98 -12.42
N GLY A 216 -16.67 -1.36 -11.33
CA GLY A 216 -17.30 -1.93 -10.14
C GLY A 216 -16.54 -1.56 -8.87
N GLU A 217 -17.05 -2.03 -7.74
CA GLU A 217 -16.36 -1.97 -6.45
C GLU A 217 -16.27 -3.39 -5.86
N THR A 218 -15.18 -3.70 -5.16
CA THR A 218 -15.10 -4.87 -4.28
C THR A 218 -14.92 -4.43 -2.83
N GLY A 219 -15.46 -5.21 -1.89
CA GLY A 219 -15.29 -4.96 -0.46
C GLY A 219 -14.06 -5.66 0.09
N HIS A 220 -13.17 -4.91 0.75
CA HIS A 220 -12.12 -5.44 1.60
C HIS A 220 -12.41 -5.08 3.08
N SER A 221 -11.70 -5.70 4.01
CA SER A 221 -12.00 -5.62 5.45
C SER A 221 -11.91 -4.20 6.04
N HIS A 222 -11.21 -3.27 5.36
CA HIS A 222 -10.99 -1.90 5.83
C HIS A 222 -11.09 -0.85 4.72
N SER A 223 -11.27 -1.25 3.46
CA SER A 223 -11.39 -0.35 2.32
C SER A 223 -12.29 -0.95 1.24
N LYS A 224 -12.70 -0.10 0.30
CA LYS A 224 -13.29 -0.53 -0.96
C LYS A 224 -12.20 -0.47 -2.02
N ASP A 225 -12.19 -1.43 -2.92
CA ASP A 225 -11.39 -1.33 -4.13
C ASP A 225 -12.29 -0.94 -5.29
N VAL A 226 -11.78 -0.09 -6.18
CA VAL A 226 -12.38 0.11 -7.49
C VAL A 226 -11.84 -0.95 -8.44
N VAL A 227 -12.72 -1.52 -9.26
CA VAL A 227 -12.36 -2.49 -10.30
C VAL A 227 -12.75 -1.96 -11.66
N ALA A 228 -11.83 -2.04 -12.63
CA ALA A 228 -12.12 -1.86 -14.05
C ALA A 228 -11.86 -3.19 -14.77
N TYR A 229 -12.76 -3.63 -15.64
CA TYR A 229 -12.57 -4.84 -16.43
C TYR A 229 -13.00 -4.68 -17.89
N PHE A 230 -12.23 -5.30 -18.78
CA PHE A 230 -12.48 -5.35 -20.21
C PHE A 230 -12.94 -6.76 -20.60
N GLY A 231 -14.21 -6.92 -20.96
CA GLY A 231 -14.76 -8.22 -21.31
C GLY A 231 -16.27 -8.21 -21.63
N PRO A 232 -16.78 -9.34 -22.18
CA PRO A 232 -18.20 -9.50 -22.45
C PRO A 232 -19.03 -9.25 -21.19
N SER A 233 -20.28 -8.80 -21.36
CA SER A 233 -21.20 -8.68 -20.22
C SER A 233 -21.43 -10.07 -19.66
N VAL A 234 -21.00 -10.26 -18.41
CA VAL A 234 -21.32 -11.46 -17.62
C VAL A 234 -22.80 -11.41 -17.27
#